data_AF-A0A847PEJ3-F1
#
_entry.id   AF-A0A847PEJ3-F1
#
_cell.length_a   1.000
_cell.length_b   1.000
_cell.length_c   1.000
_cell.angle_alpha   90.00
_cell.angle_beta   90.00
_cell.angle_gamma   90.00
#
_symmetry.space_group_name_H-M   'P 1'
#
loop_
_entity.id
_entity.type
_entity.pdbx_description
1 polymer ?
#
loop_
_entity_poly.entity_id
_entity_poly.type
_entity_poly.pdbx_seq_one_letter_code
_entity_poly.pdbx_strand_id
1 'polypeptide(L)'
;MKKTVVFLCILLAVFALSAAPAHCLTPKALEELIQQAASLNLSEENLIISLSNADEPPPSDERFLNLVRGKIRMARLKDSMEEKYQGWDIPPHQLIGTIFALLAQGEKLPPLDAVALAERTVNLIVKPLELEAVLKELPRYYEGIVSTTNWEKKFNKILSRDYVSLDGGTFFHLIDFPEINAEWTQPLYIRLGDGAFELYEMDSSIEGWLYSFWLRRWQEGTMEETKLIVDWLNAALK
;
A
#
# COMPACT_ATOMS: atom_id res chain seq x y z
N MET A 1 27.17 -19.36 5.28
CA MET A 1 27.46 -19.71 3.87
C MET A 1 27.17 -18.48 3.03
N LYS A 2 28.19 -17.91 2.38
CA LYS A 2 28.09 -16.71 1.54
C LYS A 2 27.24 -17.04 0.30
N LYS A 3 26.08 -16.39 0.14
CA LYS A 3 25.32 -16.46 -1.11
C LYS A 3 25.69 -15.24 -1.94
N THR A 4 26.51 -15.51 -2.95
CA THR A 4 26.75 -14.64 -4.10
C THR A 4 25.42 -14.31 -4.75
N VAL A 5 25.06 -13.03 -4.87
CA VAL A 5 23.95 -12.59 -5.73
C VAL A 5 24.54 -11.64 -6.76
N VAL A 6 24.36 -12.03 -8.01
CA VAL A 6 24.86 -11.42 -9.22
C VAL A 6 24.26 -10.02 -9.36
N PHE A 7 25.14 -9.02 -9.29
CA PHE A 7 24.83 -7.60 -9.48
C PHE A 7 25.04 -7.29 -10.97
N LEU A 8 23.99 -7.42 -11.82
CA LEU A 8 23.84 -6.64 -13.06
C LEU A 8 22.49 -6.91 -13.75
N CYS A 9 21.81 -5.80 -14.07
CA CYS A 9 20.87 -5.65 -15.19
C CYS A 9 19.68 -6.60 -15.26
N ILE A 10 18.57 -6.29 -14.58
CA ILE A 10 17.27 -6.53 -15.23
C ILE A 10 16.23 -5.43 -14.89
N LEU A 11 16.39 -4.28 -15.55
CA LEU A 11 15.31 -3.32 -15.86
C LEU A 11 14.27 -3.89 -16.86
N LEU A 12 14.13 -5.24 -16.90
CA LEU A 12 13.40 -6.04 -17.90
C LEU A 12 12.98 -7.44 -17.36
N ALA A 13 13.11 -7.72 -16.05
CA ALA A 13 12.84 -9.05 -15.45
C ALA A 13 11.39 -9.28 -15.04
N VAL A 14 10.50 -8.32 -15.28
CA VAL A 14 9.06 -8.55 -15.09
C VAL A 14 8.46 -9.28 -16.31
N PHE A 15 9.28 -9.67 -17.29
CA PHE A 15 8.92 -10.58 -18.39
C PHE A 15 9.04 -12.09 -18.06
N ALA A 16 9.17 -12.47 -16.78
CA ALA A 16 9.00 -13.86 -16.38
C ALA A 16 7.53 -14.12 -16.00
N LEU A 17 6.70 -14.36 -17.03
CA LEU A 17 5.36 -14.91 -16.89
C LEU A 17 5.40 -16.21 -16.05
N SER A 18 4.76 -16.21 -14.88
CA SER A 18 4.21 -17.44 -14.30
C SER A 18 2.74 -17.59 -14.71
N ALA A 19 2.53 -18.30 -15.82
CA ALA A 19 1.38 -19.14 -16.20
C ALA A 19 -0.05 -18.89 -15.64
N ALA A 20 -0.50 -17.64 -15.49
CA ALA A 20 -1.90 -17.24 -15.55
C ALA A 20 -2.01 -16.14 -16.61
N PRO A 21 -3.12 -16.01 -17.38
CA PRO A 21 -3.08 -15.27 -18.63
C PRO A 21 -2.83 -13.78 -18.38
N ALA A 22 -1.59 -13.36 -18.58
CA ALA A 22 -1.11 -11.98 -18.59
C ALA A 22 -1.65 -11.19 -19.82
N HIS A 23 -2.87 -11.47 -20.27
CA HIS A 23 -3.53 -10.84 -21.42
C HIS A 23 -4.70 -9.93 -21.01
N CYS A 24 -4.94 -9.72 -19.72
CA CYS A 24 -6.21 -9.14 -19.24
C CYS A 24 -6.10 -7.72 -18.64
N LEU A 25 -4.97 -7.35 -18.01
CA LEU A 25 -4.77 -5.97 -17.51
C LEU A 25 -4.06 -5.15 -18.58
N THR A 26 -4.79 -4.28 -19.26
CA THR A 26 -4.27 -3.31 -20.24
C THR A 26 -4.14 -1.93 -19.60
N PRO A 27 -3.32 -1.00 -20.14
CA PRO A 27 -3.23 0.37 -19.62
C PRO A 27 -4.61 1.03 -19.48
N LYS A 28 -5.49 0.81 -20.46
CA LYS A 28 -6.88 1.29 -20.43
C LYS A 28 -7.68 0.65 -19.30
N ALA A 29 -7.54 -0.66 -19.09
CA ALA A 29 -8.24 -1.33 -18.01
C ALA A 29 -7.77 -0.85 -16.62
N LEU A 30 -6.46 -0.56 -16.45
CA LEU A 30 -5.94 0.04 -15.24
C LEU A 30 -6.49 1.46 -15.04
N GLU A 31 -6.54 2.27 -16.10
CA GLU A 31 -7.14 3.61 -16.04
C GLU A 31 -8.61 3.56 -15.61
N GLU A 32 -9.41 2.63 -16.18
CA GLU A 32 -10.81 2.42 -15.78
C GLU A 32 -10.93 2.03 -14.30
N LEU A 33 -10.04 1.20 -13.78
CA LEU A 33 -10.03 0.79 -12.37
C LEU A 33 -9.63 1.96 -11.46
N ILE A 34 -8.65 2.76 -11.86
CA ILE A 34 -8.25 3.98 -11.15
C ILE A 34 -9.38 4.99 -11.13
N GLN A 35 -10.09 5.18 -12.25
CA GLN A 35 -11.24 6.09 -12.31
C GLN A 35 -12.40 5.61 -11.44
N GLN A 36 -12.64 4.29 -11.34
CA GLN A 36 -13.66 3.72 -10.46
C GLN A 36 -13.30 3.87 -8.98
N ALA A 37 -12.05 3.59 -8.61
CA ALA A 37 -11.58 3.90 -7.27
C ALA A 37 -11.68 5.41 -7.02
N ALA A 38 -11.29 6.20 -8.04
CA ALA A 38 -11.42 7.63 -8.32
C ALA A 38 -12.76 8.32 -8.01
N SER A 39 -13.85 7.59 -8.24
CA SER A 39 -15.20 8.15 -8.22
C SER A 39 -15.92 7.99 -6.89
N LEU A 40 -15.36 7.23 -5.94
CA LEU A 40 -15.91 7.16 -4.58
C LEU A 40 -16.04 8.56 -3.98
N ASN A 41 -17.21 8.85 -3.41
CA ASN A 41 -17.47 10.09 -2.71
C ASN A 41 -16.89 10.00 -1.29
N LEU A 42 -15.68 10.50 -1.11
CA LEU A 42 -14.97 10.50 0.18
C LEU A 42 -15.03 11.86 0.89
N SER A 43 -16.09 12.64 0.63
CA SER A 43 -16.37 13.87 1.36
C SER A 43 -16.55 13.57 2.84
N GLU A 44 -16.25 14.55 3.69
CA GLU A 44 -16.40 14.42 5.14
C GLU A 44 -17.83 14.04 5.54
N GLU A 45 -18.83 14.58 4.86
CA GLU A 45 -20.26 14.28 5.10
C GLU A 45 -20.64 12.84 4.75
N ASN A 46 -19.96 12.22 3.78
CA ASN A 46 -20.25 10.86 3.35
C ASN A 46 -19.40 9.81 4.07
N LEU A 47 -18.28 10.22 4.66
CA LEU A 47 -17.32 9.32 5.30
C LEU A 47 -17.71 9.07 6.77
N ILE A 48 -18.18 7.85 7.05
CA ILE A 48 -18.54 7.43 8.40
C ILE A 48 -17.42 6.54 8.95
N ILE A 49 -16.70 7.05 9.95
CA ILE A 49 -15.63 6.33 10.64
C ILE A 49 -16.10 6.03 12.06
N SER A 50 -15.92 4.79 12.50
CA SER A 50 -16.19 4.34 13.87
C SER A 50 -14.98 3.61 14.41
N LEU A 51 -14.67 3.83 15.69
CA LEU A 51 -13.63 3.09 16.39
C LEU A 51 -14.26 1.84 17.03
N SER A 52 -13.66 0.67 16.83
CA SER A 52 -14.27 -0.59 17.30
C SER A 52 -14.42 -0.69 18.82
N ASN A 53 -13.59 0.03 19.59
CA ASN A 53 -13.45 -0.15 21.04
C ASN A 53 -13.41 1.18 21.84
N ALA A 54 -13.90 2.28 21.29
CA ALA A 54 -13.77 3.59 21.95
C ALA A 54 -15.10 4.35 22.05
N ASP A 55 -15.30 4.99 23.22
CA ASP A 55 -16.32 6.03 23.43
C ASP A 55 -15.88 7.39 22.81
N GLU A 56 -14.62 7.49 22.41
CA GLU A 56 -14.02 8.68 21.82
C GLU A 56 -14.23 8.73 20.30
N PRO A 57 -14.41 9.93 19.72
CA PRO A 57 -14.49 10.08 18.26
C PRO A 57 -13.14 9.74 17.60
N PRO A 58 -13.15 9.27 16.34
CA PRO A 58 -11.92 9.07 15.58
C PRO A 58 -11.16 10.39 15.41
N PRO A 59 -9.82 10.34 15.20
CA PRO A 59 -9.06 11.52 14.83
C PRO A 59 -9.68 12.21 13.62
N SER A 60 -9.77 13.54 13.67
CA SER A 60 -10.36 14.37 12.61
C SER A 60 -9.33 15.27 11.93
N ASP A 61 -8.04 15.07 12.21
CA ASP A 61 -6.99 15.86 11.58
C ASP A 61 -6.90 15.53 10.08
N GLU A 62 -6.58 16.53 9.26
CA GLU A 62 -6.57 16.41 7.81
C GLU A 62 -5.62 15.30 7.31
N ARG A 63 -4.50 15.09 8.03
CA ARG A 63 -3.52 14.07 7.67
C ARG A 63 -4.08 12.67 7.89
N PHE A 64 -4.73 12.41 9.02
CA PHE A 64 -5.44 11.16 9.26
C PHE A 64 -6.54 10.92 8.22
N LEU A 65 -7.39 11.92 7.96
CA LEU A 65 -8.47 11.79 6.98
C LEU A 65 -7.93 11.48 5.58
N ASN A 66 -6.83 12.10 5.16
CA ASN A 66 -6.20 11.81 3.87
C ASN A 66 -5.59 10.40 3.81
N LEU A 67 -5.05 9.88 4.92
CA LEU A 67 -4.61 8.48 5.00
C LEU A 67 -5.79 7.51 4.89
N VAL A 68 -6.90 7.80 5.56
CA VAL A 68 -8.14 7.01 5.47
C VAL A 68 -8.67 7.02 4.04
N ARG A 69 -8.74 8.18 3.38
CA ARG A 69 -9.17 8.30 1.98
C ARG A 69 -8.28 7.46 1.06
N GLY A 70 -6.97 7.60 1.17
CA GLY A 70 -6.02 6.81 0.38
C GLY A 70 -6.18 5.30 0.60
N LYS A 71 -6.37 4.87 1.85
CA LYS A 71 -6.63 3.46 2.20
C LYS A 71 -7.91 2.94 1.55
N ILE A 72 -9.01 3.69 1.59
CA ILE A 72 -10.29 3.35 0.93
C ILE A 72 -10.11 3.23 -0.58
N ARG A 73 -9.43 4.19 -1.22
CA ARG A 73 -9.16 4.16 -2.67
C ARG A 73 -8.35 2.92 -3.07
N MET A 74 -7.31 2.58 -2.30
CA MET A 74 -6.50 1.38 -2.53
C MET A 74 -7.31 0.09 -2.35
N ALA A 75 -8.15 0.02 -1.32
CA ALA A 75 -9.04 -1.12 -1.08
C ALA A 75 -10.06 -1.27 -2.21
N ARG A 76 -10.73 -0.19 -2.62
CA ARG A 76 -11.65 -0.21 -3.76
C ARG A 76 -10.97 -0.61 -5.06
N LEU A 77 -9.76 -0.13 -5.30
CA LEU A 77 -8.97 -0.53 -6.46
C LEU A 77 -8.76 -2.05 -6.43
N LYS A 78 -8.27 -2.60 -5.31
CA LYS A 78 -8.08 -4.03 -5.08
C LYS A 78 -9.36 -4.82 -5.36
N ASP A 79 -10.47 -4.44 -4.74
CA ASP A 79 -11.75 -5.15 -4.89
C ASP A 79 -12.24 -5.12 -6.34
N SER A 80 -12.10 -3.97 -7.02
CA SER A 80 -12.48 -3.84 -8.43
C SER A 80 -11.61 -4.72 -9.35
N MET A 81 -10.35 -4.94 -8.99
CA MET A 81 -9.47 -5.87 -9.71
C MET A 81 -9.88 -7.33 -9.46
N GLU A 82 -10.22 -7.69 -8.22
CA GLU A 82 -10.71 -9.03 -7.88
C GLU A 82 -12.06 -9.34 -8.55
N GLU A 83 -12.99 -8.38 -8.57
CA GLU A 83 -14.28 -8.48 -9.25
C GLU A 83 -14.11 -8.65 -10.77
N LYS A 84 -13.28 -7.82 -11.41
CA LYS A 84 -13.10 -7.80 -12.86
C LYS A 84 -12.29 -8.99 -13.39
N TYR A 85 -11.38 -9.51 -12.59
CA TYR A 85 -10.45 -10.57 -12.99
C TYR A 85 -10.61 -11.86 -12.19
N GLN A 86 -11.86 -12.22 -11.83
CA GLN A 86 -12.24 -13.43 -11.08
C GLN A 86 -11.23 -14.58 -11.20
N GLY A 87 -10.64 -14.99 -10.07
CA GLY A 87 -9.59 -16.02 -10.02
C GLY A 87 -8.15 -15.49 -10.09
N TRP A 88 -7.97 -14.17 -10.16
CA TRP A 88 -6.69 -13.52 -9.88
C TRP A 88 -6.40 -13.55 -8.38
N ASP A 89 -5.79 -14.64 -7.92
CA ASP A 89 -5.08 -14.66 -6.64
C ASP A 89 -3.72 -13.96 -6.83
N ILE A 90 -3.75 -12.72 -7.32
CA ILE A 90 -2.54 -11.89 -7.46
C ILE A 90 -2.28 -11.28 -6.09
N PRO A 91 -1.21 -11.69 -5.40
CA PRO A 91 -0.86 -11.07 -4.15
C PRO A 91 -0.69 -9.55 -4.34
N PRO A 92 -1.11 -8.69 -3.40
CA PRO A 92 -1.02 -7.24 -3.52
C PRO A 92 0.36 -6.68 -3.92
N HIS A 93 1.46 -7.43 -3.72
CA HIS A 93 2.81 -7.05 -4.19
C HIS A 93 3.03 -7.20 -5.69
N GLN A 94 2.45 -8.25 -6.30
CA GLN A 94 2.53 -8.44 -7.75
C GLN A 94 1.73 -7.34 -8.44
N LEU A 95 0.64 -6.85 -7.83
CA LEU A 95 -0.15 -5.75 -8.34
C LEU A 95 0.67 -4.48 -8.60
N ILE A 96 1.49 -4.07 -7.64
CA ILE A 96 2.35 -2.89 -7.79
C ILE A 96 3.36 -3.12 -8.92
N GLY A 97 4.01 -4.29 -8.95
CA GLY A 97 4.90 -4.67 -10.05
C GLY A 97 4.21 -4.69 -11.42
N THR A 98 2.97 -5.18 -11.49
CA THR A 98 2.13 -5.21 -12.69
C THR A 98 1.76 -3.79 -13.12
N ILE A 99 1.37 -2.93 -12.19
CA ILE A 99 1.06 -1.52 -12.44
C ILE A 99 2.28 -0.79 -13.01
N PHE A 100 3.45 -0.93 -12.38
CA PHE A 100 4.70 -0.35 -12.88
C PHE A 100 5.09 -0.90 -14.26
N ALA A 101 4.97 -2.21 -14.47
CA ALA A 101 5.23 -2.84 -15.75
C ALA A 101 4.25 -2.37 -16.85
N LEU A 102 2.98 -2.16 -16.50
CA LEU A 102 1.94 -1.69 -17.40
C LEU A 102 2.15 -0.23 -17.80
N LEU A 103 2.52 0.62 -16.84
CA LEU A 103 2.96 1.98 -17.12
C LEU A 103 4.15 1.95 -18.09
N ALA A 104 5.13 1.07 -17.91
CA ALA A 104 6.26 0.95 -18.82
C ALA A 104 5.90 0.46 -20.25
N GLN A 105 4.76 -0.23 -20.45
CA GLN A 105 4.35 -0.80 -21.75
C GLN A 105 3.66 0.19 -22.72
N GLY A 106 3.34 1.40 -22.26
CA GLY A 106 2.43 2.32 -22.98
C GLY A 106 2.92 2.91 -24.31
N GLU A 107 4.23 2.96 -24.59
CA GLU A 107 4.79 3.45 -25.87
C GLU A 107 6.15 2.78 -26.13
N LYS A 108 6.70 2.90 -27.35
CA LYS A 108 8.14 2.65 -27.62
C LYS A 108 8.95 3.69 -26.85
N LEU A 109 9.04 3.51 -25.54
CA LEU A 109 9.75 4.41 -24.66
C LEU A 109 11.26 4.13 -24.84
N PRO A 110 12.09 5.15 -25.07
CA PRO A 110 13.52 5.02 -24.77
C PRO A 110 13.65 4.57 -23.30
N PRO A 111 14.78 3.97 -22.88
CA PRO A 111 14.94 3.51 -21.50
C PRO A 111 14.57 4.65 -20.54
N LEU A 112 13.38 4.55 -19.93
CA LEU A 112 12.88 5.55 -19.00
C LEU A 112 13.86 5.56 -17.84
N ASP A 113 14.43 6.72 -17.54
CA ASP A 113 15.06 6.90 -16.25
C ASP A 113 13.99 6.75 -15.14
N ALA A 114 14.44 6.35 -13.95
CA ALA A 114 13.54 6.09 -12.83
C ALA A 114 12.69 7.32 -12.44
N VAL A 115 13.17 8.53 -12.76
CA VAL A 115 12.50 9.80 -12.48
C VAL A 115 11.26 9.95 -13.33
N ALA A 116 11.37 9.80 -14.66
CA ALA A 116 10.24 9.93 -15.56
C ALA A 116 9.15 8.86 -15.29
N LEU A 117 9.55 7.64 -14.88
CA LEU A 117 8.59 6.61 -14.45
C LEU A 117 7.88 7.00 -13.14
N ALA A 118 8.60 7.59 -12.19
CA ALA A 118 8.02 8.09 -10.95
C ALA A 118 7.04 9.23 -11.19
N GLU A 119 7.39 10.23 -12.01
CA GLU A 119 6.50 11.34 -12.40
C GLU A 119 5.22 10.83 -13.08
N ARG A 120 5.35 9.87 -13.98
CA ARG A 120 4.20 9.26 -14.65
C ARG A 120 3.30 8.50 -13.66
N THR A 121 3.89 7.75 -12.73
CA THR A 121 3.16 7.04 -11.68
C THR A 121 2.43 8.02 -10.77
N VAL A 122 3.08 9.13 -10.41
CA VAL A 122 2.47 10.20 -9.62
C VAL A 122 1.22 10.75 -10.32
N ASN A 123 1.34 11.08 -11.60
CA ASN A 123 0.24 11.70 -12.34
C ASN A 123 -0.91 10.74 -12.67
N LEU A 124 -0.61 9.47 -12.95
CA LEU A 124 -1.62 8.51 -13.39
C LEU A 124 -2.28 7.75 -12.24
N ILE A 125 -1.64 7.66 -11.07
CA ILE A 125 -2.10 6.80 -9.97
C ILE A 125 -2.18 7.58 -8.67
N VAL A 126 -1.07 8.17 -8.24
CA VAL A 126 -0.99 8.79 -6.91
C VAL A 126 -1.98 9.95 -6.78
N LYS A 127 -1.96 10.90 -7.71
CA LYS A 127 -2.84 12.08 -7.69
C LYS A 127 -4.31 11.69 -7.86
N PRO A 128 -4.71 10.86 -8.85
CA PRO A 128 -6.10 10.43 -8.97
C PRO A 128 -6.62 9.72 -7.71
N LEU A 129 -5.79 8.90 -7.06
CA LEU A 129 -6.18 8.13 -5.88
C LEU A 129 -5.89 8.85 -4.55
N GLU A 130 -5.42 10.11 -4.59
CA GLU A 130 -5.11 10.92 -3.40
C GLU A 130 -4.14 10.23 -2.41
N LEU A 131 -3.09 9.58 -2.94
CA LEU A 131 -2.15 8.75 -2.15
C LEU A 131 -0.94 9.53 -1.61
N GLU A 132 -0.91 10.86 -1.77
CA GLU A 132 0.22 11.70 -1.36
C GLU A 132 0.50 11.61 0.14
N ALA A 133 -0.56 11.62 0.97
CA ALA A 133 -0.41 11.47 2.42
C ALA A 133 0.21 10.11 2.77
N VAL A 134 -0.22 9.04 2.10
CA VAL A 134 0.31 7.68 2.30
C VAL A 134 1.79 7.63 1.95
N LEU A 135 2.17 8.13 0.76
CA LEU A 135 3.56 8.13 0.31
C LEU A 135 4.48 8.93 1.23
N LYS A 136 4.00 10.08 1.74
CA LYS A 136 4.76 10.90 2.70
C LYS A 136 4.88 10.24 4.08
N GLU A 137 3.93 9.39 4.46
CA GLU A 137 3.93 8.72 5.76
C GLU A 137 4.83 7.49 5.81
N LEU A 138 4.83 6.69 4.74
CA LEU A 138 5.54 5.42 4.67
C LEU A 138 7.02 5.49 5.11
N PRO A 139 7.84 6.50 4.72
CA PRO A 139 9.22 6.61 5.17
C PRO A 139 9.39 6.70 6.68
N ARG A 140 8.49 7.38 7.40
CA ARG A 140 8.56 7.48 8.87
C ARG A 140 8.45 6.11 9.53
N TYR A 141 7.55 5.27 9.00
CA TYR A 141 7.36 3.90 9.48
C TYR A 141 8.56 3.01 9.16
N TYR A 142 9.12 3.12 7.95
CA TYR A 142 10.38 2.44 7.60
C TYR A 142 11.49 2.80 8.59
N GLU A 143 11.71 4.09 8.86
CA GLU A 143 12.73 4.58 9.78
C GLU A 143 12.51 4.08 11.20
N GLY A 144 11.27 4.11 11.70
CA GLY A 144 10.92 3.55 13.00
C GLY A 144 11.21 2.05 13.11
N ILE A 145 10.99 1.30 12.03
CA ILE A 145 11.31 -0.13 11.98
C ILE A 145 12.83 -0.33 12.02
N VAL A 146 13.57 0.25 11.07
CA VAL A 146 15.01 -0.07 10.91
C VAL A 146 15.88 0.49 12.04
N SER A 147 15.43 1.52 12.73
CA SER A 147 16.08 2.05 13.94
C SER A 147 15.80 1.20 15.20
N THR A 148 14.80 0.32 15.15
CA THR A 148 14.47 -0.56 16.27
C THR A 148 15.50 -1.68 16.40
N THR A 149 16.01 -1.89 17.62
CA THR A 149 16.98 -2.95 17.90
C THR A 149 16.40 -4.34 17.58
N ASN A 150 17.13 -5.14 16.81
CA ASN A 150 16.71 -6.49 16.36
C ASN A 150 15.39 -6.53 15.56
N TRP A 151 15.04 -5.46 14.82
CA TRP A 151 13.77 -5.38 14.09
C TRP A 151 13.52 -6.57 13.14
N GLU A 152 14.54 -7.09 12.44
CA GLU A 152 14.41 -8.25 11.55
C GLU A 152 13.92 -9.49 12.33
N LYS A 153 14.48 -9.73 13.53
CA LYS A 153 14.04 -10.83 14.40
C LYS A 153 12.61 -10.62 14.88
N LYS A 154 12.23 -9.36 15.16
CA LYS A 154 10.87 -9.00 15.56
C LYS A 154 9.90 -9.31 14.42
N PHE A 155 10.18 -8.86 13.20
CA PHE A 155 9.41 -9.20 12.00
C PHE A 155 9.29 -10.71 11.77
N ASN A 156 10.39 -11.45 11.84
CA ASN A 156 10.36 -12.91 11.71
C ASN A 156 9.50 -13.58 12.80
N LYS A 157 9.47 -13.04 14.02
CA LYS A 157 8.59 -13.51 15.11
C LYS A 157 7.12 -13.21 14.86
N ILE A 158 6.80 -12.12 14.15
CA ILE A 158 5.42 -11.85 13.69
C ILE A 158 5.03 -12.91 12.67
N LEU A 159 5.85 -13.05 11.62
CA LEU A 159 5.57 -13.92 10.47
C LEU A 159 5.59 -15.42 10.80
N SER A 160 6.20 -15.83 11.91
CA SER A 160 6.24 -17.23 12.36
C SER A 160 4.94 -17.72 13.00
N ARG A 161 3.90 -16.89 13.08
CA ARG A 161 2.61 -17.24 13.70
C ARG A 161 1.61 -17.61 12.62
N ASP A 162 0.86 -18.70 12.84
CA ASP A 162 -0.17 -19.19 11.90
C ASP A 162 -1.38 -18.23 11.77
N TYR A 163 -1.63 -17.40 12.79
CA TYR A 163 -2.58 -16.30 12.76
C TYR A 163 -2.03 -15.13 13.59
N VAL A 164 -1.87 -13.97 12.95
CA VAL A 164 -1.52 -12.72 13.63
C VAL A 164 -2.71 -11.79 13.51
N SER A 165 -3.57 -11.78 14.53
CA SER A 165 -4.37 -10.57 14.75
C SER A 165 -3.38 -9.44 15.01
N LEU A 166 -3.47 -8.39 14.20
CA LEU A 166 -2.64 -7.20 14.34
C LEU A 166 -3.12 -6.32 15.50
N ASP A 167 -4.31 -6.59 16.07
CA ASP A 167 -4.93 -5.89 17.19
C ASP A 167 -4.88 -4.36 17.05
N GLY A 168 -5.31 -3.86 15.89
CA GLY A 168 -5.23 -2.44 15.58
C GLY A 168 -3.80 -1.91 15.50
N GLY A 169 -2.79 -2.73 15.26
CA GLY A 169 -1.39 -2.31 15.29
C GLY A 169 -0.74 -2.32 16.69
N THR A 170 -1.52 -2.51 17.77
CA THR A 170 -1.01 -2.71 19.14
C THR A 170 0.05 -3.80 19.20
N PHE A 171 -0.09 -4.82 18.35
CA PHE A 171 0.87 -5.90 18.25
C PHE A 171 2.30 -5.46 17.91
N PHE A 172 2.48 -4.40 17.10
CA PHE A 172 3.80 -3.86 16.78
C PHE A 172 4.44 -3.20 18.01
N HIS A 173 3.64 -2.53 18.85
CA HIS A 173 4.14 -1.89 20.08
C HIS A 173 4.48 -2.90 21.17
N LEU A 174 3.73 -4.01 21.26
CA LEU A 174 4.03 -5.13 22.18
C LEU A 174 5.38 -5.82 21.90
N ILE A 175 5.96 -5.59 20.71
CA ILE A 175 7.30 -6.06 20.35
C ILE A 175 8.27 -4.89 20.19
N ASP A 176 8.01 -3.77 20.87
CA ASP A 176 8.81 -2.55 20.94
C ASP A 176 9.12 -1.87 19.59
N PHE A 177 8.23 -1.94 18.61
CA PHE A 177 8.23 -0.91 17.57
C PHE A 177 7.64 0.39 18.15
N PRO A 178 8.20 1.56 17.79
CA PRO A 178 7.76 2.83 18.35
C PRO A 178 6.29 3.13 18.01
N GLU A 179 5.61 3.90 18.84
CA GLU A 179 4.37 4.56 18.43
C GLU A 179 4.76 5.81 17.64
N ILE A 180 4.50 5.82 16.33
CA ILE A 180 4.82 6.96 15.47
C ILE A 180 3.72 8.00 15.52
N ASN A 181 2.47 7.54 15.68
CA ASN A 181 1.33 8.40 15.99
C ASN A 181 0.31 7.69 16.89
N ALA A 182 0.40 7.93 18.20
CA ALA A 182 -0.43 7.28 19.22
C ALA A 182 -1.96 7.39 18.98
N GLU A 183 -2.43 8.45 18.32
CA GLU A 183 -3.85 8.66 18.01
C GLU A 183 -4.37 7.73 16.90
N TRP A 184 -3.49 7.07 16.15
CA TRP A 184 -3.81 6.28 14.96
C TRP A 184 -3.77 4.76 15.19
N THR A 185 -3.73 4.34 16.45
CA THR A 185 -3.57 2.96 16.90
C THR A 185 -4.89 2.20 17.07
N GLN A 186 -6.04 2.88 16.99
CA GLN A 186 -7.34 2.25 17.20
C GLN A 186 -7.86 1.56 15.92
N PRO A 187 -8.41 0.32 16.00
CA PRO A 187 -9.06 -0.34 14.88
C PRO A 187 -10.21 0.52 14.31
N LEU A 188 -10.29 0.59 12.99
CA LEU A 188 -11.26 1.40 12.27
C LEU A 188 -12.32 0.54 11.59
N TYR A 189 -13.57 0.97 11.75
CA TYR A 189 -14.66 0.59 10.86
C TYR A 189 -15.03 1.78 9.99
N ILE A 190 -15.03 1.59 8.67
CA ILE A 190 -15.26 2.66 7.71
C ILE A 190 -16.40 2.24 6.78
N ARG A 191 -17.37 3.13 6.59
CA ARG A 191 -18.40 2.98 5.57
C ARG A 191 -18.74 4.32 4.93
N LEU A 192 -19.25 4.26 3.71
CA LEU A 192 -19.83 5.43 3.05
C LEU A 192 -21.33 5.53 3.34
N GLY A 193 -21.81 6.74 3.61
CA GLY A 193 -23.22 7.00 3.90
C GLY A 193 -24.17 6.66 2.74
N ASP A 194 -23.68 6.75 1.52
CA ASP A 194 -24.36 6.31 0.29
C ASP A 194 -24.37 4.78 0.08
N GLY A 195 -23.66 4.01 0.91
CA GLY A 195 -23.55 2.56 0.82
C GLY A 195 -22.68 2.04 -0.33
N ALA A 196 -21.92 2.91 -1.02
CA ALA A 196 -21.09 2.51 -2.16
C ALA A 196 -19.85 1.70 -1.77
N PHE A 197 -19.41 1.80 -0.50
CA PHE A 197 -18.24 1.10 -0.01
C PHE A 197 -18.30 0.91 1.51
N GLU A 198 -17.82 -0.24 1.97
CA GLU A 198 -17.67 -0.57 3.38
C GLU A 198 -16.34 -1.32 3.55
N LEU A 199 -15.57 -0.92 4.55
CA LEU A 199 -14.31 -1.54 4.93
C LEU A 199 -14.38 -1.90 6.41
N TYR A 200 -14.63 -3.19 6.65
CA TYR A 200 -14.56 -3.80 7.97
C TYR A 200 -13.19 -4.43 8.17
N GLU A 201 -12.32 -3.73 8.90
CA GLU A 201 -11.01 -4.26 9.29
C GLU A 201 -11.02 -4.54 10.80
N MET A 202 -11.37 -5.77 11.18
CA MET A 202 -11.42 -6.18 12.59
C MET A 202 -10.14 -5.89 13.37
N ASP A 203 -8.98 -5.83 12.70
CA ASP A 203 -7.66 -5.83 13.32
C ASP A 203 -6.70 -4.71 12.86
N SER A 204 -7.13 -3.71 12.08
CA SER A 204 -6.16 -2.80 11.42
C SER A 204 -6.52 -1.31 11.52
N SER A 205 -5.77 -0.62 12.37
CA SER A 205 -5.73 0.84 12.46
C SER A 205 -4.94 1.46 11.31
N ILE A 206 -4.81 2.79 11.26
CA ILE A 206 -3.93 3.44 10.28
C ILE A 206 -2.45 3.14 10.59
N GLU A 207 -2.04 3.21 11.85
CA GLU A 207 -0.68 2.88 12.28
C GLU A 207 -0.34 1.40 11.98
N GLY A 208 -1.25 0.49 12.35
CA GLY A 208 -1.10 -0.94 12.08
C GLY A 208 -1.03 -1.25 10.59
N TRP A 209 -1.80 -0.54 9.76
CA TRP A 209 -1.76 -0.67 8.30
C TRP A 209 -0.40 -0.24 7.72
N LEU A 210 0.17 0.87 8.18
CA LEU A 210 1.47 1.39 7.73
C LEU A 210 2.63 0.50 8.17
N TYR A 211 2.61 -0.04 9.39
CA TYR A 211 3.57 -1.06 9.80
C TYR A 211 3.44 -2.34 8.98
N SER A 212 2.21 -2.78 8.74
CA SER A 212 1.94 -4.01 7.97
C SER A 212 2.36 -3.89 6.51
N PHE A 213 2.33 -2.70 5.94
CA PHE A 213 2.91 -2.45 4.62
C PHE A 213 4.37 -2.91 4.57
N TRP A 214 5.21 -2.43 5.48
CA TRP A 214 6.63 -2.77 5.51
C TRP A 214 6.90 -4.22 5.94
N LEU A 215 6.11 -4.75 6.89
CA LEU A 215 6.19 -6.16 7.28
C LEU A 215 5.97 -7.08 6.07
N ARG A 216 4.97 -6.78 5.23
CA ARG A 216 4.70 -7.55 4.01
C ARG A 216 5.85 -7.44 3.01
N ARG A 217 6.41 -6.24 2.80
CA ARG A 217 7.59 -6.08 1.93
C ARG A 217 8.81 -6.84 2.45
N TRP A 218 9.00 -6.90 3.77
CA TRP A 218 10.04 -7.73 4.38
C TRP A 218 9.80 -9.23 4.12
N GLN A 219 8.58 -9.72 4.37
CA GLN A 219 8.20 -11.11 4.10
C GLN A 219 8.48 -11.50 2.64
N GLU A 220 8.28 -10.56 1.72
CA GLU A 220 8.46 -10.74 0.28
C GLU A 220 9.92 -10.50 -0.18
N GLY A 221 10.80 -10.00 0.70
CA GLY A 221 12.19 -9.67 0.37
C GLY A 221 12.35 -8.46 -0.56
N THR A 222 11.37 -7.53 -0.57
CA THR A 222 11.32 -6.35 -1.46
C THR A 222 11.31 -5.02 -0.71
N MET A 223 11.63 -5.03 0.58
CA MET A 223 11.54 -3.86 1.47
C MET A 223 12.45 -2.71 1.00
N GLU A 224 13.68 -2.99 0.61
CA GLU A 224 14.66 -1.97 0.19
C GLU A 224 14.34 -1.41 -1.19
N GLU A 225 13.93 -2.27 -2.14
CA GLU A 225 13.48 -1.84 -3.46
C GLU A 225 12.21 -0.98 -3.35
N THR A 226 11.28 -1.37 -2.48
CA THR A 226 10.07 -0.58 -2.21
C THR A 226 10.41 0.77 -1.60
N LYS A 227 11.36 0.82 -0.66
CA LYS A 227 11.84 2.08 -0.08
C LYS A 227 12.40 3.02 -1.14
N LEU A 228 13.23 2.49 -2.05
CA LEU A 228 13.77 3.27 -3.16
C LEU A 228 12.67 3.82 -4.09
N ILE A 229 11.66 3.01 -4.42
CA ILE A 229 10.52 3.44 -5.23
C ILE A 229 9.72 4.53 -4.51
N VAL A 230 9.43 4.35 -3.22
CA VAL A 230 8.72 5.34 -2.41
C VAL A 230 9.50 6.67 -2.37
N ASP A 231 10.83 6.62 -2.28
CA ASP A 231 11.67 7.81 -2.32
C ASP A 231 11.61 8.53 -3.67
N TRP A 232 11.63 7.79 -4.78
CA TRP A 232 11.46 8.36 -6.12
C TRP A 232 10.07 8.99 -6.31
N LEU A 233 9.01 8.33 -5.84
CA LEU A 233 7.65 8.87 -5.92
C LEU A 233 7.52 10.14 -5.07
N ASN A 234 8.06 10.15 -3.85
CA ASN A 234 8.08 11.35 -3.01
C ASN A 234 8.90 12.49 -3.64
N ALA A 235 10.00 12.18 -4.30
CA ALA A 235 10.79 13.19 -5.02
C ALA A 235 10.02 13.78 -6.21
N ALA A 236 9.14 13.00 -6.85
CA ALA A 236 8.29 13.42 -7.97
C ALA A 236 6.98 14.11 -7.54
N LEU A 237 6.64 14.09 -6.24
CA LEU A 237 5.48 14.81 -5.68
C LEU A 237 5.72 16.31 -5.44
N LYS A 238 6.91 16.81 -5.79
CA LYS A 238 7.30 18.22 -5.61
C LYS A 238 6.42 19.19 -6.39
#